data_AF-A0A9E3SCT6-F1
#
_entry.id   AF-A0A9E3SCT6-F1
#
_cell.length_a   1.000
_cell.length_b   1.000
_cell.length_c   1.000
_cell.angle_alpha   90.00
_cell.angle_beta   90.00
_cell.angle_gamma   90.00
#
_symmetry.space_group_name_H-M   'P 1'
#
loop_
_entity.id
_entity.type
_entity.pdbx_description
1 polymer ?
#
loop_
_entity_poly.entity_id
_entity_poly.type
_entity_poly.pdbx_seq_one_letter_code
_entity_poly.pdbx_strand_id
1 'polypeptide(L)'
;MRLIEIGHRLRQARQSLGLTQAHVARASGVSRATLVELENGLVRDLGIAKVLAIADVVGMTLEATPAARRAGRDFLALATKAANVGFRTPVREVDVLRAFLTGTASAKARPHLRRLMEDSPPEVIRGLLDQIAGWSKPGRLSRNVEKLVRELDVDSKRVAAWMKNA
;
A
#
# COMPACT_ATOMS: atom_id res chain seq x y z
N MET A 1 2.50 7.33 -9.52
CA MET A 1 2.16 8.25 -10.62
C MET A 1 3.06 7.91 -11.81
N ARG A 2 2.51 7.84 -13.03
CA ARG A 2 3.27 7.59 -14.27
C ARG A 2 3.76 8.90 -14.89
N LEU A 3 4.82 8.86 -15.71
CA LEU A 3 5.38 10.06 -16.36
C LEU A 3 4.35 10.82 -17.22
N ILE A 4 3.42 10.10 -17.85
CA ILE A 4 2.30 10.68 -18.61
C ILE A 4 1.40 11.54 -17.71
N GLU A 5 1.09 11.04 -16.50
CA GLU A 5 0.26 11.77 -15.53
C GLU A 5 0.98 13.02 -15.01
N ILE A 6 2.31 12.95 -14.85
CA ILE A 6 3.15 14.11 -14.50
C ILE A 6 3.08 15.16 -15.61
N GLY A 7 3.31 14.76 -16.86
CA GLY A 7 3.30 15.67 -18.02
C GLY A 7 1.98 16.41 -18.19
N HIS A 8 0.84 15.73 -17.99
CA HIS A 8 -0.48 16.38 -18.01
C HIS A 8 -0.66 17.41 -16.90
N ARG A 9 -0.22 17.11 -15.67
CA ARG A 9 -0.29 18.06 -14.55
C ARG A 9 0.58 19.29 -14.78
N LEU A 10 1.81 19.09 -15.26
CA LEU A 10 2.72 20.19 -15.60
C LEU A 10 2.15 21.08 -16.72
N ARG A 11 1.49 20.49 -17.73
CA ARG A 11 0.78 21.23 -18.79
C ARG A 11 -0.33 22.11 -18.22
N GLN A 12 -1.14 21.56 -17.32
CA GLN A 12 -2.25 22.30 -16.69
C GLN A 12 -1.72 23.48 -15.86
N ALA A 13 -0.68 23.26 -15.04
CA ALA A 13 -0.03 24.33 -14.29
C ALA A 13 0.53 25.41 -15.21
N ARG A 14 1.28 25.03 -16.26
CA ARG A 14 1.78 25.96 -17.27
C ARG A 14 0.67 26.81 -17.88
N GLN A 15 -0.44 26.18 -18.27
CA GLN A 15 -1.59 26.87 -18.88
C GLN A 15 -2.27 27.83 -17.90
N SER A 16 -2.39 27.45 -16.62
CA SER A 16 -2.97 28.32 -15.60
C SER A 16 -2.15 29.59 -15.35
N LEU A 17 -0.83 29.53 -15.59
CA LEU A 17 0.09 30.67 -15.51
C LEU A 17 0.21 31.45 -16.84
N GLY A 18 -0.50 31.05 -17.90
CA GLY A 18 -0.42 31.70 -19.22
C GLY A 18 0.93 31.54 -19.92
N LEU A 19 1.78 30.61 -19.48
CA LEU A 19 3.13 30.44 -20.02
C LEU A 19 3.12 29.62 -21.31
N THR A 20 3.98 29.99 -22.27
CA THR A 20 4.18 29.19 -23.48
C THR A 20 5.13 28.02 -23.22
N GLN A 21 5.03 26.95 -24.01
CA GLN A 21 6.00 25.85 -23.97
C GLN A 21 7.43 26.34 -24.23
N ALA A 22 7.61 27.30 -25.13
CA ALA A 22 8.93 27.87 -25.42
C ALA A 22 9.52 28.63 -24.22
N HIS A 23 8.68 29.28 -23.41
CA HIS A 23 9.11 29.92 -22.19
C HIS A 23 9.57 28.88 -21.16
N VAL A 24 8.72 27.90 -20.84
CA VAL A 24 9.05 26.88 -19.82
C VAL A 24 10.26 26.05 -20.23
N ALA A 25 10.35 25.65 -21.50
CA ALA A 25 11.49 24.87 -21.99
C ALA A 25 12.83 25.62 -21.79
N ARG A 26 12.88 26.91 -22.12
CA ARG A 26 14.08 27.74 -21.90
C ARG A 26 14.41 27.88 -20.41
N ALA A 27 13.42 28.19 -19.58
CA ALA A 27 13.62 28.40 -18.15
C ALA A 27 14.04 27.12 -17.40
N SER A 28 13.61 25.95 -17.87
CA SER A 28 13.94 24.64 -17.27
C SER A 28 15.13 23.93 -17.93
N GLY A 29 15.76 24.53 -18.95
CA GLY A 29 16.92 23.94 -19.62
C GLY A 29 16.63 22.69 -20.45
N VAL A 30 15.38 22.53 -20.93
CA VAL A 30 14.98 21.42 -21.82
C VAL A 30 14.68 21.93 -23.22
N SER A 31 14.71 21.03 -24.20
CA SER A 31 14.27 21.38 -25.56
C SER A 31 12.75 21.60 -25.58
N ARG A 32 12.27 22.50 -26.45
CA ARG A 32 10.83 22.68 -26.67
C ARG A 32 10.15 21.38 -27.10
N ALA A 33 10.82 20.57 -27.93
CA ALA A 33 10.32 19.27 -28.37
C ALA A 33 10.11 18.32 -27.18
N THR A 34 11.08 18.24 -26.26
CA THR A 34 10.98 17.43 -25.03
C THR A 34 9.79 17.86 -24.17
N LEU A 35 9.57 19.17 -24.01
CA LEU A 35 8.41 19.66 -23.25
C LEU A 35 7.09 19.32 -23.94
N VAL A 36 7.01 19.45 -25.27
CA VAL A 36 5.83 19.05 -26.06
C VAL A 36 5.54 17.57 -25.91
N GLU A 37 6.56 16.71 -26.03
CA GLU A 37 6.41 15.27 -25.87
C GLU A 37 5.97 14.89 -24.45
N LEU A 38 6.55 15.52 -23.43
CA LEU A 38 6.15 15.33 -22.03
C LEU A 38 4.68 15.70 -21.82
N GLU A 39 4.26 16.89 -22.23
CA GLU A 39 2.90 17.42 -22.04
C GLU A 39 1.82 16.65 -22.83
N ASN A 40 2.23 15.87 -23.84
CA ASN A 40 1.37 15.02 -24.64
C ASN A 40 1.52 13.51 -24.32
N GLY A 41 2.35 13.15 -23.33
CA GLY A 41 2.55 11.75 -22.92
C GLY A 41 3.34 10.89 -23.92
N LEU A 42 4.10 11.52 -24.82
CA LEU A 42 4.90 10.86 -25.85
C LEU A 42 6.36 10.63 -25.42
N VAL A 43 6.81 11.31 -24.36
CA VAL A 43 8.17 11.15 -23.85
C VAL A 43 8.35 9.76 -23.22
N ARG A 44 9.34 9.00 -23.70
CA ARG A 44 9.62 7.65 -23.18
C ARG A 44 10.34 7.68 -21.85
N ASP A 45 11.30 8.59 -21.72
CA ASP A 45 12.10 8.77 -20.53
C ASP A 45 12.51 10.24 -20.39
N LEU A 46 12.58 10.71 -19.15
CA LEU A 46 13.03 12.04 -18.80
C LEU A 46 13.64 12.00 -17.40
N GLY A 47 14.94 12.31 -17.31
CA GLY A 47 15.66 12.31 -16.05
C GLY A 47 15.00 13.22 -15.00
N ILE A 48 14.98 12.76 -13.74
CA ILE A 48 14.27 13.42 -12.63
C ILE A 48 14.64 14.90 -12.46
N ALA A 49 15.90 15.26 -12.67
CA ALA A 49 16.35 16.65 -12.58
C ALA A 49 15.62 17.58 -13.57
N LYS A 50 15.33 17.11 -14.79
CA LYS A 50 14.58 17.88 -15.79
C LYS A 50 13.11 18.01 -15.40
N VAL A 51 12.53 16.94 -14.84
CA VAL A 51 11.15 16.97 -14.34
C VAL A 51 11.00 18.00 -13.22
N LEU A 52 11.93 18.00 -12.27
CA LEU A 52 11.98 18.96 -11.16
C LEU A 52 12.17 20.40 -11.67
N ALA A 53 13.11 20.62 -12.59
CA ALA A 53 13.32 21.95 -13.18
C ALA A 53 12.08 22.48 -13.91
N ILE A 54 11.33 21.64 -14.62
CA ILE A 54 10.06 22.03 -15.25
C ILE A 54 9.01 22.34 -14.17
N ALA A 55 8.91 21.50 -13.13
CA ALA A 55 7.97 21.69 -12.03
C ALA A 55 8.19 23.04 -11.31
N ASP A 56 9.43 23.37 -11.00
CA ASP A 56 9.80 24.64 -10.34
C ASP A 56 9.35 25.85 -11.17
N VAL A 57 9.58 25.83 -12.49
CA VAL A 57 9.17 26.92 -13.39
C VAL A 57 7.65 27.10 -13.44
N VAL A 58 6.88 26.03 -13.30
CA VAL A 58 5.41 26.08 -13.30
C VAL A 58 4.80 26.17 -11.90
N GLY A 59 5.61 26.46 -10.87
CA GLY A 59 5.15 26.64 -9.49
C GLY A 59 4.64 25.35 -8.83
N MET A 60 5.18 24.20 -9.23
CA MET A 60 4.84 22.89 -8.68
C MET A 60 6.03 22.27 -7.94
N THR A 61 5.73 21.54 -6.88
CA THR A 61 6.71 20.72 -6.16
C THR A 61 6.36 19.24 -6.34
N LEU A 62 7.37 18.39 -6.50
CA LEU A 62 7.20 16.94 -6.44
C LEU A 62 7.46 16.45 -5.01
N GLU A 63 6.44 15.85 -4.40
CA GLU A 63 6.55 15.26 -3.08
C GLU A 63 6.54 13.73 -3.18
N ALA A 64 7.50 13.10 -2.50
CA ALA A 64 7.50 11.67 -2.26
C ALA A 64 6.72 11.38 -0.98
N THR A 65 5.46 11.00 -1.13
CA THR A 65 4.67 10.48 -0.01
C THR A 65 4.87 8.98 0.13
N PRO A 66 4.84 8.41 1.35
CA PRO A 66 4.70 6.96 1.52
C PRO A 66 3.58 6.47 0.63
N ALA A 67 3.84 5.45 -0.18
CA ALA A 67 2.78 4.87 -0.98
C ALA A 67 1.67 4.43 -0.01
N ALA A 68 0.46 4.98 -0.18
CA ALA A 68 -0.73 4.31 0.35
C ALA A 68 -0.62 2.89 -0.18
N ARG A 69 -0.40 1.93 0.73
CA ARG A 69 -0.18 0.52 0.39
C ARG A 69 -1.24 0.20 -0.64
N ARG A 70 -0.81 0.00 -1.91
CA ARG A 70 -1.71 -0.18 -3.07
C ARG A 70 -2.84 -1.07 -2.58
N ALA A 71 -4.05 -0.93 -3.10
CA ALA A 71 -5.07 -1.97 -2.99
C ALA A 71 -4.63 -3.29 -3.68
N GLY A 72 -3.38 -3.75 -3.48
CA GLY A 72 -3.10 -4.84 -2.55
C GLY A 72 -4.07 -5.97 -2.67
N ARG A 73 -3.54 -7.10 -3.13
CA ARG A 73 -4.13 -8.43 -2.98
C ARG A 73 -4.95 -8.49 -1.69
N ASP A 74 -6.20 -8.92 -1.78
CA ASP A 74 -7.07 -9.04 -0.61
C ASP A 74 -6.53 -10.11 0.34
N PHE A 75 -5.75 -9.68 1.32
CA PHE A 75 -5.10 -10.53 2.30
C PHE A 75 -6.08 -11.06 3.32
N LEU A 76 -7.21 -10.38 3.57
CA LEU A 76 -8.29 -10.93 4.39
C LEU A 76 -8.92 -12.14 3.70
N ALA A 77 -9.24 -12.03 2.41
CA ALA A 77 -9.73 -13.16 1.63
C ALA A 77 -8.68 -14.28 1.51
N LEU A 78 -7.41 -13.94 1.29
CA LEU A 78 -6.32 -14.90 1.19
C LEU A 78 -6.10 -15.66 2.52
N ALA A 79 -6.02 -14.94 3.64
CA ALA A 79 -5.87 -15.52 4.96
C ALA A 79 -7.08 -16.39 5.32
N THR A 80 -8.31 -15.94 5.01
CA THR A 80 -9.51 -16.75 5.26
C THR A 80 -9.50 -18.05 4.45
N LYS A 81 -9.05 -18.01 3.19
CA LYS A 81 -8.83 -19.23 2.39
C LYS A 81 -7.79 -20.15 3.01
N ALA A 82 -6.63 -19.62 3.42
CA ALA A 82 -5.57 -20.40 4.06
C ALA A 82 -6.04 -21.05 5.38
N ALA A 83 -6.79 -20.30 6.20
CA ALA A 83 -7.37 -20.78 7.46
C ALA A 83 -8.39 -21.91 7.28
N ASN A 84 -9.02 -22.01 6.10
CA ASN A 84 -10.04 -23.01 5.79
C ASN A 84 -9.48 -24.28 5.12
N VAL A 85 -8.22 -24.30 4.71
CA VAL A 85 -7.60 -25.50 4.13
C VAL A 85 -7.77 -26.65 5.12
N GLY A 86 -8.19 -27.83 4.64
CA GLY A 86 -8.37 -29.04 5.44
C GLY A 86 -9.55 -29.05 6.41
N PHE A 87 -10.41 -28.02 6.42
CA PHE A 87 -11.62 -28.00 7.24
C PHE A 87 -12.88 -28.19 6.38
N ARG A 88 -13.81 -29.02 6.86
CA ARG A 88 -15.10 -29.26 6.18
C ARG A 88 -16.06 -28.08 6.30
N THR A 89 -16.05 -27.40 7.44
CA THR A 89 -16.95 -26.28 7.72
C THR A 89 -16.15 -24.99 7.75
N PRO A 90 -16.31 -24.08 6.78
CA PRO A 90 -15.47 -22.88 6.72
C PRO A 90 -15.83 -21.86 7.80
N VAL A 91 -14.83 -21.07 8.19
CA VAL A 91 -15.00 -19.76 8.82
C VAL A 91 -15.11 -18.67 7.76
N ARG A 92 -15.80 -17.58 8.08
CA ARG A 92 -15.97 -16.44 7.19
C ARG A 92 -14.91 -15.38 7.48
N GLU A 93 -14.72 -14.46 6.54
CA GLU A 93 -13.82 -13.32 6.70
C GLU A 93 -14.12 -12.49 7.94
N VAL A 94 -15.41 -12.29 8.28
CA VAL A 94 -15.81 -11.58 9.50
C VAL A 94 -15.35 -12.28 10.78
N ASP A 95 -15.24 -13.62 10.77
CA ASP A 95 -14.80 -14.39 11.93
C ASP A 95 -13.29 -14.24 12.13
N VAL A 96 -12.52 -14.25 11.04
CA VAL A 96 -11.07 -13.96 11.03
C VAL A 96 -10.83 -12.52 11.46
N LEU A 97 -11.52 -11.57 10.82
CA LEU A 97 -11.39 -10.15 11.11
C LEU A 97 -11.68 -9.83 12.58
N ARG A 98 -12.81 -10.35 13.10
CA ARG A 98 -13.18 -10.16 14.50
C ARG A 98 -12.10 -10.69 15.43
N ALA A 99 -11.52 -11.85 15.13
CA ALA A 99 -10.48 -12.42 15.98
C ALA A 99 -9.24 -11.52 16.07
N PHE A 100 -8.74 -11.03 14.94
CA PHE A 100 -7.59 -10.12 14.93
C PHE A 100 -7.90 -8.75 15.54
N LEU A 101 -9.10 -8.21 15.33
CA LEU A 101 -9.51 -6.90 15.87
C LEU A 101 -9.90 -6.92 17.36
N THR A 102 -10.18 -8.09 17.95
CA THR A 102 -10.58 -8.22 19.36
C THR A 102 -9.56 -9.00 20.20
N GLY A 103 -8.66 -9.70 19.54
CA GLY A 103 -7.71 -10.62 20.16
C GLY A 103 -8.37 -11.88 20.74
N THR A 104 -9.56 -12.25 20.27
CA THR A 104 -10.31 -13.42 20.77
C THR A 104 -10.97 -14.22 19.65
N ALA A 105 -10.90 -15.54 19.70
CA ALA A 105 -11.47 -16.44 18.71
C ALA A 105 -12.72 -17.16 19.25
N SER A 106 -13.78 -17.21 18.44
CA SER A 106 -14.92 -18.08 18.76
C SER A 106 -14.50 -19.55 18.74
N ALA A 107 -15.19 -20.42 19.48
CA ALA A 107 -14.90 -21.86 19.52
C ALA A 107 -14.79 -22.49 18.13
N LYS A 108 -15.66 -22.08 17.19
CA LYS A 108 -15.61 -22.50 15.79
C LYS A 108 -14.36 -22.03 15.06
N ALA A 109 -13.89 -20.80 15.33
CA ALA A 109 -12.78 -20.19 14.59
C ALA A 109 -11.38 -20.57 15.10
N ARG A 110 -11.26 -21.04 16.35
CA ARG A 110 -9.97 -21.40 16.96
C ARG A 110 -9.09 -22.33 16.11
N PRO A 111 -9.56 -23.51 15.65
CA PRO A 111 -8.69 -24.42 14.90
C PRO A 111 -8.25 -23.83 13.53
N HIS A 112 -9.10 -23.04 12.90
CA HIS A 112 -8.79 -22.34 11.64
C HIS A 112 -7.71 -21.26 11.83
N LEU A 113 -7.82 -20.47 12.90
CA LEU A 113 -6.89 -19.39 13.18
C LEU A 113 -5.54 -19.90 13.68
N ARG A 114 -5.54 -20.98 14.48
CA ARG A 114 -4.30 -21.66 14.87
C ARG A 114 -3.55 -22.14 13.64
N ARG A 115 -4.23 -22.86 12.74
CA ARG A 115 -3.68 -23.28 11.45
C ARG A 115 -3.16 -22.11 10.63
N LEU A 116 -3.97 -21.06 10.48
CA LEU A 116 -3.57 -19.86 9.73
C LEU A 116 -2.22 -19.34 10.23
N MET A 117 -2.02 -19.25 11.54
CA MET A 117 -0.80 -18.73 12.12
C MET A 117 0.39 -19.70 12.09
N GLU A 118 0.13 -21.01 12.20
CA GLU A 118 1.15 -22.07 12.18
C GLU A 118 1.58 -22.47 10.75
N ASP A 119 0.70 -22.40 9.76
CA ASP A 119 1.00 -22.93 8.43
C ASP A 119 1.24 -21.84 7.39
N SER A 120 0.79 -20.60 7.65
CA SER A 120 0.89 -19.55 6.63
C SER A 120 2.27 -18.89 6.59
N PRO A 121 2.72 -18.49 5.38
CA PRO A 121 3.88 -17.63 5.22
C PRO A 121 3.71 -16.32 5.99
N PRO A 122 4.78 -15.79 6.62
CA PRO A 122 4.74 -14.53 7.37
C PRO A 122 4.17 -13.35 6.58
N GLU A 123 4.35 -13.33 5.27
CA GLU A 123 3.89 -12.28 4.36
C GLU A 123 2.36 -12.23 4.25
N VAL A 124 1.68 -13.38 4.36
CA VAL A 124 0.21 -13.45 4.34
C VAL A 124 -0.35 -12.84 5.61
N ILE A 125 0.23 -13.20 6.76
CA ILE A 125 -0.19 -12.63 8.05
C ILE A 125 0.13 -11.14 8.11
N ARG A 126 1.33 -10.73 7.66
CA ARG A 126 1.70 -9.31 7.60
C ARG A 126 0.75 -8.52 6.72
N GLY A 127 0.49 -9.00 5.50
CA GLY A 127 -0.45 -8.37 4.57
C GLY A 127 -1.87 -8.26 5.14
N LEU A 128 -2.33 -9.25 5.91
CA LEU A 128 -3.60 -9.19 6.64
C LEU A 128 -3.58 -8.08 7.70
N LEU A 129 -2.58 -8.08 8.59
CA LEU A 129 -2.44 -7.07 9.64
C LEU A 129 -2.39 -5.66 9.05
N ASP A 130 -1.64 -5.52 7.97
CA ASP A 130 -1.48 -4.32 7.18
C ASP A 130 -2.79 -3.80 6.58
N GLN A 131 -3.64 -4.70 6.06
CA GLN A 131 -4.93 -4.36 5.48
C GLN A 131 -5.94 -3.94 6.55
N ILE A 132 -5.93 -4.59 7.72
CA ILE A 132 -6.90 -4.30 8.80
C ILE A 132 -6.42 -3.22 9.78
N ALA A 133 -5.15 -2.80 9.70
CA ALA A 133 -4.57 -1.76 10.56
C ALA A 133 -5.35 -0.44 10.48
N GLY A 134 -5.83 -0.07 9.28
CA GLY A 134 -6.65 1.13 9.08
C GLY A 134 -8.01 1.10 9.80
N TRP A 135 -8.45 -0.06 10.27
CA TRP A 135 -9.71 -0.24 11.00
C TRP A 135 -9.52 -0.34 12.52
N SER A 136 -8.31 -0.16 13.01
CA SER A 136 -7.95 -0.20 14.43
C SER A 136 -7.21 1.05 14.86
N LYS A 137 -7.28 1.37 16.16
CA LYS A 137 -6.45 2.45 16.71
C LYS A 137 -4.97 2.05 16.68
N PRO A 138 -4.04 2.99 16.47
CA PRO A 138 -2.59 2.71 16.51
C PRO A 138 -2.19 1.92 17.77
N GLY A 139 -1.40 0.87 17.60
CA GLY A 139 -0.92 -0.02 18.68
C GLY A 139 -1.97 -0.94 19.33
N ARG A 140 -3.27 -0.78 19.03
CA ARG A 140 -4.31 -1.71 19.54
C ARG A 140 -4.26 -3.06 18.81
N LEU A 141 -4.05 -3.04 17.50
CA LEU A 141 -3.99 -4.27 16.70
C LEU A 141 -2.86 -5.20 17.17
N SER A 142 -1.65 -4.68 17.40
CA SER A 142 -0.51 -5.47 17.88
C SER A 142 -0.79 -6.18 19.20
N ARG A 143 -1.38 -5.47 20.18
CA ARG A 143 -1.79 -6.07 21.47
C ARG A 143 -2.84 -7.17 21.30
N ASN A 144 -3.78 -6.99 20.38
CA ASN A 144 -4.80 -7.99 20.09
C ASN A 144 -4.20 -9.23 19.44
N VAL A 145 -3.22 -9.08 18.54
CA VAL A 145 -2.49 -10.20 17.94
C VAL A 145 -1.72 -10.97 19.01
N GLU A 146 -1.00 -10.30 19.91
CA GLU A 146 -0.31 -10.95 21.04
C GLU A 146 -1.27 -11.69 21.98
N LYS A 147 -2.45 -11.12 22.22
CA LYS A 147 -3.51 -11.77 23.00
C LYS A 147 -4.03 -13.03 22.28
N LEU A 148 -4.30 -12.91 20.98
CA LEU A 148 -4.81 -14.01 20.16
C LEU A 148 -3.81 -15.16 20.05
N VAL A 149 -2.53 -14.87 19.90
CA VAL A 149 -1.45 -15.88 19.87
C VAL A 149 -1.39 -16.66 21.18
N ARG A 150 -1.49 -15.96 22.32
CA ARG A 150 -1.56 -16.60 23.64
C ARG A 150 -2.83 -17.45 23.80
N GLU A 151 -3.97 -16.96 23.33
CA GLU A 151 -5.24 -17.69 23.39
C GLU A 151 -5.23 -18.97 22.53
N LEU A 152 -4.55 -18.93 21.38
CA LEU A 152 -4.48 -20.04 20.42
C LEU A 152 -3.32 -21.00 20.68
N ASP A 153 -2.46 -20.71 21.65
CA ASP A 153 -1.26 -21.48 21.97
C ASP A 153 -0.33 -21.65 20.74
N VAL A 154 -0.10 -20.54 20.04
CA VAL A 154 0.79 -20.46 18.88
C VAL A 154 2.18 -19.99 19.32
N ASP A 155 3.24 -20.52 18.70
CA ASP A 155 4.62 -20.12 19.01
C ASP A 155 4.83 -18.60 18.84
N SER A 156 5.07 -17.94 19.97
CA SER A 156 5.33 -16.50 20.09
C SER A 156 6.52 -16.01 19.25
N LYS A 157 7.49 -16.87 18.91
CA LYS A 157 8.64 -16.50 18.08
C LYS A 157 8.22 -16.07 16.66
N ARG A 158 7.08 -16.59 16.18
CA ARG A 158 6.53 -16.21 14.86
C ARG A 158 5.94 -14.80 14.85
N VAL A 159 5.51 -14.29 16.00
CA VAL A 159 4.96 -12.95 16.15
C VAL A 159 5.98 -11.89 15.76
N ALA A 160 7.25 -12.08 16.14
CA ALA A 160 8.34 -11.19 15.76
C ALA A 160 8.55 -11.12 14.24
N ALA A 161 8.26 -12.21 13.51
CA ALA A 161 8.35 -12.22 12.04
C ALA A 161 7.21 -11.44 11.37
N TRP A 162 6.04 -11.37 12.01
CA TRP A 162 4.88 -10.64 11.47
C TRP A 162 4.98 -9.13 11.75
N MET A 163 5.46 -8.75 12.94
CA MET A 163 5.49 -7.36 13.39
C MET A 163 6.70 -6.54 12.94
N LYS A 164 7.73 -7.16 12.32
CA LYS A 164 8.83 -6.40 11.72
C LYS A 164 8.32 -5.56 10.55
N ASN A 165 8.39 -4.24 10.72
CA ASN A 165 7.95 -3.17 9.80
C ASN A 165 6.42 -2.92 9.72
N ALA A 166 5.67 -3.26 10.77
CA ALA A 166 4.28 -2.77 10.94
C ALA A 166 4.26 -1.36 11.55
#